data_AF-A0AAP5LPE1-F1
#
_entry.id   AF-A0AAP5LPE1-F1
#
_cell.length_a   1.000
_cell.length_b   1.000
_cell.length_c   1.000
_cell.angle_alpha   90.00
_cell.angle_beta   90.00
_cell.angle_gamma   90.00
#
_symmetry.space_group_name_H-M   'P 1'
#
loop_
_entity.id
_entity.type
_entity.pdbx_description
1 polymer ?
#
loop_
_entity_poly.entity_id
_entity_poly.type
_entity_poly.pdbx_seq_one_letter_code
_entity_poly.pdbx_strand_id
1 'polypeptide(L)'
;MSIVRKIDVEGRIVLPISIREILKIDPTCDIIIQAHGNGLCLFIYRNYCVFCRATSNILAFKGHDVCKNCIRNIASGLKTIPRHEKIIQEENRSPAITKMIELLKQSPDIKQYEIAKILGISKPRVSQLMKKLRSGVV
;
A
#
# COMPACT_ATOMS: atom_id res chain seq x y z
N MET A 1 19.88 -20.54 19.01
CA MET A 1 19.11 -21.70 18.49
C MET A 1 19.32 -21.72 16.99
N SER A 2 19.88 -22.80 16.44
CA SER A 2 20.10 -22.94 14.98
C SER A 2 19.04 -23.85 14.40
N ILE A 3 18.45 -23.48 13.26
CA ILE A 3 17.41 -24.24 12.58
C ILE A 3 17.83 -24.43 11.13
N VAL A 4 17.80 -25.67 10.66
CA VAL A 4 18.11 -26.02 9.27
C VAL A 4 16.80 -26.26 8.52
N ARG A 5 16.67 -25.62 7.35
CA ARG A 5 15.55 -25.79 6.41
C ARG A 5 16.11 -25.98 5.01
N LYS A 6 15.48 -26.89 4.26
CA LYS A 6 15.75 -27.01 2.82
C LYS A 6 15.13 -25.82 2.10
N ILE A 7 15.84 -25.34 1.09
CA ILE A 7 15.31 -24.39 0.11
C ILE A 7 14.40 -25.18 -0.82
N ASP A 8 13.26 -24.59 -1.20
CA ASP A 8 12.39 -25.23 -2.19
C ASP A 8 12.95 -25.10 -3.62
N VAL A 9 12.26 -25.70 -4.59
CA VAL A 9 12.67 -25.70 -6.00
C VAL A 9 12.69 -24.31 -6.64
N GLU A 10 11.99 -23.34 -6.06
CA GLU A 10 11.92 -21.96 -6.54
C GLU A 10 12.89 -21.03 -5.78
N GLY A 11 13.70 -21.55 -4.86
CA GLY A 11 14.63 -20.74 -4.08
C GLY A 11 14.01 -20.08 -2.83
N ARG A 12 12.78 -20.43 -2.44
CA ARG A 12 12.11 -19.86 -1.26
C ARG A 12 12.60 -20.52 0.02
N ILE A 13 12.75 -19.71 1.07
CA ILE A 13 13.08 -20.15 2.43
C ILE A 13 11.86 -19.89 3.33
N VAL A 14 11.41 -20.91 4.04
CA VAL A 14 10.28 -20.80 4.97
C VAL A 14 10.79 -20.43 6.37
N LEU A 15 10.38 -19.27 6.88
CA LEU A 15 10.61 -18.90 8.27
C LEU A 15 9.63 -19.64 9.20
N PRO A 16 10.13 -20.39 10.21
CA PRO A 16 9.30 -21.02 11.23
C PRO A 16 8.34 -20.02 11.90
N ILE A 17 7.17 -20.51 12.30
CA ILE A 17 6.15 -19.67 12.95
C ILE A 17 6.68 -19.00 14.22
N SER A 18 7.48 -19.70 15.01
CA SER A 18 8.10 -19.17 16.23
C SER A 18 8.98 -17.95 15.97
N ILE A 19 9.80 -17.99 14.91
CA ILE A 19 10.63 -16.84 14.51
C ILE A 19 9.75 -15.67 14.08
N ARG A 20 8.69 -15.95 13.30
CA ARG A 20 7.76 -14.91 12.84
C ARG A 20 7.05 -14.22 14.00
N GLU A 21 6.65 -14.97 15.04
CA GLU A 21 6.01 -14.41 16.23
C GLU A 21 6.98 -13.58 17.07
N ILE A 22 8.17 -14.10 17.36
CA ILE A 22 9.20 -13.39 18.14
C ILE A 22 9.62 -12.09 17.46
N LEU A 23 9.85 -12.14 16.15
CA LEU A 23 10.31 -11.00 15.37
C LEU A 23 9.16 -10.13 14.84
N LYS A 24 7.91 -10.52 15.09
CA LYS A 24 6.69 -9.83 14.60
C LYS A 24 6.74 -9.60 13.08
N ILE A 25 7.07 -10.65 12.34
CA ILE A 25 7.09 -10.65 10.88
C ILE A 25 5.72 -11.07 10.38
N ASP A 26 5.04 -10.17 9.69
CA ASP A 26 3.78 -10.44 8.99
C ASP A 26 4.02 -10.56 7.46
N PRO A 27 3.08 -11.11 6.68
CA PRO A 27 3.24 -11.29 5.23
C PRO A 27 3.43 -9.99 4.42
N THR A 28 3.22 -8.82 5.02
CA THR A 28 3.42 -7.51 4.41
C THR A 28 4.76 -6.87 4.79
N CYS A 29 5.56 -7.54 5.62
CA CYS A 29 6.87 -7.07 6.01
C CYS A 29 7.88 -7.28 4.89
N ASP A 30 8.61 -6.22 4.57
CA ASP A 30 9.80 -6.30 3.74
C ASP A 30 10.99 -6.80 4.58
N ILE A 31 11.86 -7.62 3.98
CA ILE A 31 13.06 -8.15 4.62
C ILE A 31 14.26 -7.73 3.78
N ILE A 32 15.26 -7.09 4.41
CA ILE A 32 16.57 -6.87 3.80
C ILE A 32 17.37 -8.15 3.94
N ILE A 33 17.95 -8.61 2.83
CA ILE A 33 18.92 -9.69 2.80
C ILE A 33 20.30 -9.08 2.51
N GLN A 34 21.27 -9.33 3.37
CA GLN A 34 22.65 -8.86 3.20
C GLN A 34 23.60 -10.04 3.23
N ALA A 35 24.62 -10.02 2.36
CA ALA A 35 25.71 -10.98 2.43
C ALA A 35 26.68 -10.58 3.55
N HIS A 36 27.08 -11.54 4.38
CA HIS A 36 28.08 -11.33 5.42
C HIS A 36 28.98 -12.57 5.53
N GLY A 37 30.23 -12.42 5.09
CA GLY A 37 31.17 -13.53 4.99
C GLY A 37 30.68 -14.62 4.04
N ASN A 38 30.54 -15.85 4.55
CA ASN A 38 30.02 -17.00 3.81
C ASN A 38 28.51 -17.25 4.02
N GLY A 39 27.76 -16.27 4.55
CA GLY A 39 26.36 -16.41 4.89
C GLY A 39 25.48 -15.22 4.52
N LEU A 40 24.20 -15.33 4.86
CA LEU A 40 23.20 -14.28 4.68
C LEU A 40 22.68 -13.81 6.05
N CYS A 41 22.57 -12.50 6.21
CA CYS A 41 21.89 -11.85 7.33
C CYS A 41 20.54 -11.28 6.86
N LEU A 42 19.48 -11.55 7.61
CA LEU A 42 18.13 -11.06 7.33
C LEU A 42 17.74 -10.00 8.37
N PHE A 43 17.29 -8.83 7.90
CA PHE A 43 16.81 -7.74 8.75
C PHE A 43 15.39 -7.37 8.36
N ILE A 44 14.54 -7.07 9.34
CA ILE A 44 13.20 -6.56 9.05
C ILE A 44 13.35 -5.14 8.53
N TYR A 45 12.90 -4.91 7.29
CA TYR A 45 12.84 -3.57 6.75
C TYR A 45 11.58 -2.88 7.25
N ARG A 46 11.78 -1.82 8.04
CA ARG A 46 10.69 -0.93 8.46
C ARG A 46 11.08 0.43 7.92
N ASN A 47 10.51 0.82 6.78
CA ASN A 47 10.60 2.19 6.28
C ASN A 47 9.17 2.72 6.09
N TYR A 48 8.43 2.72 7.18
CA TYR A 48 7.07 3.19 7.21
C TYR A 48 6.79 3.93 8.52
N CYS A 49 5.90 4.91 8.45
CA CYS A 49 5.45 5.65 9.60
C CYS A 49 4.77 4.71 10.60
N VAL A 50 5.23 4.68 11.85
CA VAL A 50 4.66 3.83 12.91
C VAL A 50 3.18 4.10 13.17
N PHE A 51 2.69 5.31 12.88
CA PHE A 51 1.29 5.70 13.11
C PHE A 51 0.37 5.39 11.92
N CYS A 52 0.74 5.82 10.71
CA CYS A 52 -0.14 5.73 9.53
C CYS A 52 0.31 4.71 8.48
N ARG A 53 1.48 4.09 8.65
CA ARG A 53 2.13 3.18 7.68
C ARG A 53 2.42 3.78 6.30
N ALA A 54 2.40 5.11 6.17
CA ALA A 54 2.93 5.77 4.97
C ALA A 54 4.41 5.40 4.79
N THR A 55 4.86 5.26 3.55
CA THR A 55 6.27 4.99 3.19
C THR A 55 6.97 6.23 2.64
N SER A 56 6.26 7.35 2.52
CA SER A 56 6.77 8.61 2.00
C SER A 56 7.07 9.61 3.12
N ASN A 57 8.07 10.47 2.91
CA ASN A 57 8.46 11.54 3.82
C ASN A 57 8.73 11.07 5.25
N ILE A 58 9.41 9.94 5.38
CA ILE A 58 9.77 9.30 6.65
C ILE A 58 10.98 9.98 7.27
N LEU A 59 10.90 10.22 8.58
CA LEU A 59 11.97 10.74 9.41
C LEU A 59 12.12 9.83 10.62
N ALA A 60 13.38 9.49 10.95
CA ALA A 60 13.69 8.75 12.15
C ALA A 60 13.59 9.68 13.38
N PHE A 61 12.76 9.30 14.35
CA PHE A 61 12.57 10.01 15.61
C PHE A 61 12.59 9.02 16.78
N LYS A 62 13.59 9.14 17.68
CA LYS A 62 13.78 8.25 18.83
C LYS A 62 13.71 6.75 18.48
N GLY A 63 14.32 6.35 17.36
CA GLY A 63 14.33 4.95 16.90
C GLY A 63 13.03 4.48 16.23
N HIS A 64 12.09 5.38 15.97
CA HIS A 64 10.88 5.10 15.20
C HIS A 64 10.83 5.92 13.93
N ASP A 65 10.40 5.29 12.85
CA ASP A 65 10.12 5.97 11.60
C ASP A 65 8.75 6.64 11.65
N VAL A 66 8.72 7.95 11.40
CA VAL A 66 7.50 8.76 11.47
C VAL A 66 7.42 9.66 10.24
N CYS A 67 6.29 9.67 9.53
CA CYS A 67 6.13 10.59 8.41
C CYS A 67 5.96 12.05 8.90
N LYS A 68 6.43 13.01 8.09
CA LYS A 68 6.25 14.44 8.35
C LYS A 68 4.81 14.84 8.67
N ASN A 69 3.82 14.17 8.06
CA ASN A 69 2.41 14.48 8.28
C ASN A 69 1.94 14.07 9.68
N CYS A 70 2.39 12.92 10.19
CA CYS A 70 2.12 12.52 11.58
C CYS A 70 2.85 13.42 12.58
N ILE A 71 4.09 13.84 12.29
CA ILE A 71 4.82 14.81 13.13
C ILE A 71 4.04 16.13 13.22
N ARG A 72 3.57 16.66 12.09
CA ARG A 72 2.75 17.88 12.06
C ARG A 72 1.46 17.72 12.86
N ASN A 73 0.76 16.60 12.70
CA ASN A 73 -0.48 16.34 13.43
C ASN A 73 -0.25 16.24 14.96
N ILE A 74 0.86 15.63 15.38
CA ILE A 74 1.23 15.55 16.79
C ILE A 74 1.57 16.95 17.33
N ALA A 75 2.34 17.73 16.57
CA ALA A 75 2.71 19.09 16.95
C ALA A 75 1.50 20.04 17.06
N SER A 76 0.46 19.84 16.25
CA SER A 76 -0.79 20.62 16.31
C SER A 76 -1.77 20.14 17.39
N GLY A 77 -1.42 19.12 18.18
CA GLY A 77 -2.24 18.65 19.30
C GLY A 77 -3.46 17.80 18.91
N LEU A 78 -3.48 17.24 17.70
CA LEU A 78 -4.55 16.33 17.28
C LEU A 78 -4.56 15.08 18.16
N LYS A 79 -5.64 14.90 18.92
CA LYS A 79 -5.87 13.71 19.77
C LYS A 79 -6.22 12.46 18.96
N THR A 80 -6.76 12.65 17.76
CA THR A 80 -7.08 11.58 16.81
C THR A 80 -6.28 11.81 15.54
N ILE A 81 -5.42 10.85 15.20
CA ILE A 81 -4.67 10.87 13.94
C ILE A 81 -5.46 10.02 12.96
N PRO A 82 -6.18 10.61 11.98
CA PRO A 82 -6.75 9.82 10.91
C PRO A 82 -5.61 9.08 10.22
N ARG A 83 -5.77 7.76 10.01
CA ARG A 83 -4.89 7.02 9.10
C ARG A 83 -4.93 7.80 7.80
N HIS A 84 -3.78 8.26 7.31
CA HIS A 84 -3.70 8.87 5.99
C HIS A 84 -4.08 7.76 5.02
N GLU A 85 -5.36 7.68 4.67
CA GLU A 85 -5.81 6.90 3.53
C GLU A 85 -4.95 7.36 2.37
N LYS A 86 -4.38 6.37 1.70
CA LYS A 86 -3.46 6.48 0.57
C LYS A 86 -3.62 7.83 -0.12
N ILE A 87 -2.56 8.64 -0.09
CA ILE A 87 -2.36 9.63 -1.13
C ILE A 87 -2.20 8.82 -2.41
N ILE A 88 -3.32 8.40 -3.02
CA ILE A 88 -3.37 8.18 -4.46
C ILE A 88 -3.10 9.59 -4.98
N GLN A 89 -1.85 9.85 -5.35
CA GLN A 89 -1.52 11.07 -6.05
C GLN A 89 -2.48 11.14 -7.24
N GLU A 90 -3.26 12.21 -7.33
CA GLU A 90 -4.22 12.45 -8.41
C GLU A 90 -3.58 12.33 -9.81
N GLU A 91 -2.25 12.38 -9.87
CA GLU A 91 -1.40 12.19 -11.04
C GLU A 91 -1.38 10.75 -11.60
N ASN A 92 -1.81 9.73 -10.84
CA ASN A 92 -1.90 8.33 -11.30
C ASN A 92 -3.33 7.89 -11.65
N ARG A 93 -4.26 8.82 -11.91
CA ARG A 93 -5.56 8.45 -12.48
C ARG A 93 -5.33 7.75 -13.81
N SER A 94 -5.68 6.47 -13.88
CA SER A 94 -5.76 5.75 -15.15
C SER A 94 -6.53 6.63 -16.15
N PRO A 95 -6.06 6.82 -17.40
CA PRO A 95 -6.73 7.66 -18.40
C PRO A 95 -8.22 7.34 -18.56
N ALA A 96 -8.60 6.08 -18.31
CA ALA A 96 -9.98 5.62 -18.32
C ALA A 96 -10.85 6.23 -17.20
N ILE A 97 -10.30 6.49 -16.01
CA ILE A 97 -11.04 7.07 -14.87
C ILE A 97 -11.33 8.55 -15.13
N THR A 98 -10.34 9.30 -15.63
CA THR A 98 -10.49 10.72 -15.97
C THR A 98 -11.57 10.89 -17.04
N LYS A 99 -11.46 10.11 -18.12
CA LYS A 99 -12.42 10.14 -19.23
C LYS A 99 -13.83 9.69 -18.80
N MET A 100 -13.93 8.81 -17.80
CA MET A 100 -15.21 8.38 -17.23
C MET A 100 -15.89 9.49 -16.42
N ILE A 101 -15.12 10.28 -15.65
CA ILE A 101 -15.64 11.43 -14.89
C ILE A 101 -16.17 12.50 -15.85
N GLU A 102 -15.48 12.75 -16.96
CA GLU A 102 -15.93 13.69 -17.99
C GLU A 102 -17.27 13.28 -18.60
N LEU A 103 -17.42 12.00 -18.96
CA LEU A 103 -18.66 11.48 -19.55
C LEU A 103 -19.85 11.59 -18.59
N LEU A 104 -19.65 11.33 -17.30
CA LEU A 104 -20.71 11.45 -16.29
C LEU A 104 -21.13 12.90 -16.04
N LYS A 105 -20.22 13.87 -16.19
CA LYS A 105 -20.55 15.30 -16.12
C LYS A 105 -21.37 15.76 -17.33
N GLN A 106 -21.09 15.22 -18.51
CA GLN A 106 -21.78 15.57 -19.74
C GLN A 106 -23.14 14.86 -19.88
N SER A 107 -23.30 13.68 -19.27
CA SER A 107 -24.54 12.89 -19.33
C SER A 107 -24.70 12.05 -18.06
N PRO A 108 -25.40 12.56 -17.02
CA PRO A 108 -25.51 11.89 -15.73
C PRO A 108 -26.30 10.56 -15.78
N ASP A 109 -27.15 10.37 -16.80
CA ASP A 109 -28.00 9.17 -16.97
C ASP A 109 -27.44 8.15 -17.95
N ILE A 110 -26.18 8.31 -18.38
CA ILE A 110 -25.55 7.39 -19.34
C ILE A 110 -25.52 5.96 -18.78
N LYS A 111 -26.00 5.00 -19.58
CA LYS A 111 -26.09 3.60 -19.15
C LYS A 111 -24.69 2.97 -19.17
N GLN A 112 -24.42 2.07 -18.22
CA GLN A 112 -23.10 1.44 -18.06
C GLN A 112 -22.57 0.76 -19.33
N TYR A 113 -23.45 0.23 -20.19
CA TYR A 113 -23.03 -0.41 -21.45
C TYR A 113 -22.52 0.61 -22.49
N GLU A 114 -23.00 1.85 -22.46
CA GLU A 114 -22.55 2.92 -23.35
C GLU A 114 -21.18 3.41 -22.92
N ILE A 115 -20.98 3.60 -21.61
CA ILE A 115 -19.67 3.89 -21.01
C ILE A 115 -18.64 2.81 -21.39
N ALA A 116 -19.03 1.52 -21.32
CA ALA A 116 -18.16 0.41 -21.68
C ALA A 116 -17.69 0.47 -23.15
N LYS A 117 -18.61 0.79 -24.08
CA LYS A 117 -18.29 0.97 -25.51
C LYS A 117 -17.36 2.15 -25.75
N ILE A 118 -17.64 3.30 -25.12
CA ILE A 118 -16.87 4.54 -25.31
C ILE A 118 -15.44 4.41 -24.74
N LEU A 119 -15.29 3.75 -23.60
CA LEU A 119 -14.01 3.60 -22.91
C LEU A 119 -13.21 2.37 -23.35
N GLY A 120 -13.77 1.48 -24.17
CA GLY A 120 -13.10 0.25 -24.59
C GLY A 120 -12.80 -0.72 -23.44
N ILE A 121 -13.63 -0.72 -22.40
CA ILE A 121 -13.46 -1.57 -21.21
C ILE A 121 -14.69 -2.44 -20.96
N SER A 122 -14.53 -3.50 -20.17
CA SER A 122 -15.64 -4.41 -19.86
C SER A 122 -16.70 -3.77 -18.95
N LYS A 123 -17.97 -4.15 -19.13
CA LYS A 123 -19.10 -3.70 -18.28
C LYS A 123 -18.87 -3.94 -16.78
N PRO A 124 -18.30 -5.10 -16.34
CA PRO A 124 -17.94 -5.29 -14.93
C PRO A 124 -16.92 -4.27 -14.42
N ARG A 125 -15.95 -3.88 -15.26
CA ARG A 125 -14.95 -2.88 -14.92
C ARG A 125 -15.57 -1.50 -14.72
N VAL A 126 -16.52 -1.11 -15.58
CA VAL A 126 -17.30 0.14 -15.42
C VAL A 126 -18.05 0.15 -14.08
N SER A 127 -18.72 -0.95 -13.72
CA SER A 127 -19.45 -1.08 -12.45
C SER A 127 -18.52 -0.94 -11.23
N GLN A 128 -17.34 -1.56 -11.28
CA GLN A 128 -16.32 -1.42 -10.22
C GLN A 128 -15.83 0.03 -10.09
N LEU A 129 -15.57 0.73 -11.20
CA LEU A 129 -15.13 2.12 -11.20
C LEU A 129 -16.21 3.07 -10.67
N MET A 130 -17.47 2.89 -11.07
CA MET A 130 -18.62 3.63 -10.53
C MET A 130 -18.74 3.48 -9.00
N LYS A 131 -18.55 2.26 -8.49
CA LYS A 131 -18.60 1.99 -7.04
C LYS A 131 -17.46 2.71 -6.30
N LYS A 132 -16.24 2.68 -6.84
CA LYS A 132 -15.09 3.39 -6.24
C LYS A 132 -15.31 4.90 -6.18
N LEU A 133 -15.82 5.50 -7.25
CA LEU A 133 -16.17 6.93 -7.31
C LEU A 133 -17.21 7.32 -6.25
N ARG A 134 -18.27 6.52 -6.09
CA ARG A 134 -19.32 6.76 -5.07
C ARG A 134 -18.81 6.60 -3.63
N SER A 135 -17.81 5.75 -3.41
CA SER A 135 -17.21 5.52 -2.10
C SER A 135 -16.14 6.55 -1.71
N GLY A 136 -15.78 7.49 -2.58
CA GLY A 136 -14.71 8.46 -2.32
C GLY A 136 -13.30 7.85 -2.24
N VAL A 137 -13.12 6.58 -2.66
CA VAL A 137 -11.85 5.84 -2.64
C VAL A 137 -11.16 5.93 -4.01
N VAL A 138 -11.05 7.16 -4.55
CA VAL A 138 -10.36 7.43 -5.83
C VAL A 138 -9.33 8.52 -5.64
#